data_AF-A0A7V9S015-F1
#
_entry.id   AF-A0A7V9S015-F1
#
_cell.length_a   1.000
_cell.length_b   1.000
_cell.length_c   1.000
_cell.angle_alpha   90.00
_cell.angle_beta   90.00
_cell.angle_gamma   90.00
#
_symmetry.space_group_name_H-M   'P 1'
#
loop_
_entity.id
_entity.type
_entity.pdbx_description
1 polymer ?
#
loop_
_entity_poly.entity_id
_entity_poly.type
_entity_poly.pdbx_seq_one_letter_code
_entity_poly.pdbx_strand_id
1 'polypeptide(L)'
;MPLSPTLAPLETVRSAGSRRIRLDDGAETTVHVAVHDLASTELRVVVLDPVERLATWCRGAGVEEALVGGFFVRQGALPLGEVRCAGAPIPSVPFDAPWHRLRSCIHAGASAVTLATRADLPAEPGGDLLQAGPLLVSEGETLIRLGEDPEGFSAGRRQFDSDITAGRYPRAALGVGSRSAWAVVCDGRADSEAGLTLGELAALMRALGARAAINLDGGGSASLVSGGRLVNRPREEHGVVLLEGRPISTALAFLPRG
;
A
#
# COMPACT_ATOMS: atom_id res chain seq x y z
N MET A 1 16.44 -1.35 -25.49
CA MET A 1 15.40 -1.99 -24.66
C MET A 1 15.94 -2.09 -23.25
N PRO A 2 15.38 -1.40 -22.25
CA PRO A 2 15.72 -1.71 -20.87
C PRO A 2 15.05 -3.05 -20.51
N LEU A 3 15.83 -3.98 -19.99
CA LEU A 3 15.35 -5.27 -19.50
C LEU A 3 14.42 -5.00 -18.32
N SER A 4 13.20 -5.51 -18.37
CA SER A 4 12.35 -5.61 -17.18
C SER A 4 13.14 -6.36 -16.10
N PRO A 5 13.23 -5.85 -14.85
CA PRO A 5 13.89 -6.58 -13.77
C PRO A 5 13.23 -7.97 -13.68
N THR A 6 14.04 -9.00 -13.89
CA THR A 6 13.58 -10.37 -14.03
C THR A 6 13.84 -11.05 -12.71
N LEU A 7 12.91 -10.85 -11.76
CA LEU A 7 12.95 -11.51 -10.46
C LEU A 7 12.78 -13.02 -10.65
N ALA A 8 13.90 -13.75 -10.67
CA ALA A 8 13.92 -15.20 -10.79
C ALA A 8 13.41 -15.89 -9.51
N PRO A 9 12.60 -16.94 -9.67
CA PRO A 9 11.18 -16.84 -10.00
C PRO A 9 10.35 -16.52 -8.75
N LEU A 10 9.67 -15.38 -8.77
CA LEU A 10 8.57 -15.05 -7.84
C LEU A 10 7.36 -16.02 -7.93
N GLU A 11 7.42 -17.06 -8.78
CA GLU A 11 6.39 -18.09 -8.93
C GLU A 11 6.05 -18.82 -7.61
N THR A 12 6.93 -18.73 -6.61
CA THR A 12 6.74 -19.31 -5.27
C THR A 12 5.99 -18.42 -4.27
N VAL A 13 5.64 -17.17 -4.61
CA VAL A 13 5.04 -16.19 -3.67
C VAL A 13 3.51 -16.12 -3.78
N ARG A 14 2.86 -16.99 -4.57
CA ARG A 14 1.41 -16.90 -4.83
C ARG A 14 0.48 -17.13 -3.63
N SER A 15 1.00 -17.58 -2.49
CA SER A 15 0.22 -17.92 -1.31
C SER A 15 0.52 -16.99 -0.13
N ALA A 16 -0.45 -16.89 0.79
CA ALA A 16 -0.28 -16.12 2.01
C ALA A 16 0.93 -16.60 2.85
N GLY A 17 1.57 -15.66 3.53
CA GLY A 17 2.68 -15.91 4.44
C GLY A 17 3.90 -15.02 4.19
N SER A 18 4.93 -15.25 5.02
CA SER A 18 6.21 -14.53 4.94
C SER A 18 7.22 -15.32 4.11
N ARG A 19 7.93 -14.64 3.21
CA ARG A 19 8.96 -15.24 2.34
C ARG A 19 10.17 -14.32 2.25
N ARG A 20 11.35 -14.91 2.42
CA ARG A 20 12.62 -14.25 2.10
C ARG A 20 12.80 -14.30 0.58
N ILE A 21 13.02 -13.15 -0.04
CA ILE A 21 13.32 -13.04 -1.47
C ILE A 21 14.72 -12.47 -1.68
N ARG A 22 15.34 -12.88 -2.78
CA ARG A 22 16.61 -12.35 -3.26
C ARG A 22 16.38 -11.50 -4.50
N LEU A 23 17.01 -10.34 -4.53
CA LEU A 23 16.90 -9.33 -5.59
C LEU A 23 18.03 -9.51 -6.61
N ASP A 24 17.90 -8.87 -7.77
CA ASP A 24 18.81 -9.06 -8.92
C ASP A 24 20.26 -8.65 -8.60
N ASP A 25 20.45 -7.69 -7.69
CA ASP A 25 21.77 -7.26 -7.20
C ASP A 25 22.32 -8.11 -6.06
N GLY A 26 21.62 -9.20 -5.71
CA GLY A 26 22.00 -10.14 -4.66
C GLY A 26 21.55 -9.72 -3.25
N ALA A 27 20.98 -8.52 -3.08
CA ALA A 27 20.39 -8.11 -1.81
C ALA A 27 19.17 -8.97 -1.48
N GLU A 28 18.74 -8.94 -0.21
CA GLU A 28 17.62 -9.74 0.26
C GLU A 28 16.64 -8.92 1.08
N THR A 29 15.38 -9.34 1.05
CA THR A 29 14.37 -8.82 1.97
C THR A 29 13.26 -9.83 2.21
N THR A 30 12.51 -9.64 3.29
CA THR A 30 11.35 -10.43 3.66
C THR A 30 10.08 -9.72 3.21
N VAL A 31 9.24 -10.47 2.50
CA VAL A 31 7.93 -10.04 2.02
C VAL A 31 6.86 -10.82 2.77
N HIS A 32 5.79 -10.15 3.15
CA HIS A 32 4.62 -10.73 3.81
C HIS A 32 3.40 -10.49 2.93
N VAL A 33 2.65 -11.55 2.67
CA VAL A 33 1.47 -11.51 1.80
C VAL A 33 0.27 -12.06 2.56
N ALA A 34 -0.84 -11.33 2.56
CA ALA A 34 -2.16 -11.85 2.87
C ALA A 34 -3.00 -11.85 1.59
N VAL A 35 -3.84 -12.87 1.41
CA VAL A 35 -4.66 -13.06 0.21
C VAL A 35 -6.11 -13.21 0.62
N HIS A 36 -6.98 -12.40 0.01
CA HIS A 36 -8.40 -12.36 0.33
C HIS A 36 -9.24 -12.68 -0.90
N ASP A 37 -10.24 -13.56 -0.77
CA ASP A 37 -11.23 -13.80 -1.83
C ASP A 37 -12.25 -12.66 -1.83
N LEU A 38 -12.32 -11.90 -2.91
CA LEU A 38 -13.22 -10.76 -3.07
C LEU A 38 -14.70 -11.16 -3.10
N ALA A 39 -15.01 -12.42 -3.36
CA ALA A 39 -16.37 -12.95 -3.31
C ALA A 39 -16.90 -13.07 -1.87
N SER A 40 -16.03 -13.28 -0.89
CA SER A 40 -16.37 -13.42 0.54
C SER A 40 -15.80 -12.31 1.41
N THR A 41 -15.04 -11.38 0.84
CA THR A 41 -14.39 -10.29 1.57
C THR A 41 -14.87 -8.93 1.07
N GLU A 42 -15.17 -8.03 2.00
CA GLU A 42 -15.43 -6.62 1.79
C GLU A 42 -14.19 -5.82 2.21
N LEU A 43 -13.68 -4.99 1.31
CA LEU A 43 -12.59 -4.05 1.60
C LEU A 43 -13.18 -2.74 2.09
N ARG A 44 -12.71 -2.24 3.24
CA ARG A 44 -13.13 -0.96 3.82
C ARG A 44 -11.96 -0.02 4.07
N VAL A 45 -12.17 1.27 3.82
CA VAL A 45 -11.25 2.31 4.25
C VAL A 45 -11.64 2.74 5.65
N VAL A 46 -10.70 2.66 6.57
CA VAL A 46 -10.87 3.06 7.97
C VAL A 46 -10.02 4.29 8.23
N VAL A 47 -10.58 5.24 8.95
CA VAL A 47 -9.86 6.41 9.48
C VAL A 47 -9.67 6.23 10.98
N LEU A 48 -8.43 6.40 11.44
CA LEU A 48 -8.02 6.25 12.83
C LEU A 48 -7.83 7.66 13.41
N ASP A 49 -8.80 8.11 14.20
CA ASP A 49 -8.78 9.41 14.87
C ASP A 49 -9.10 9.23 16.38
N PRO A 50 -8.13 9.47 17.29
CA PRO A 50 -6.75 9.86 17.00
C PRO A 50 -5.97 8.75 16.28
N VAL A 51 -4.84 9.11 15.65
CA VAL A 51 -3.95 8.13 15.02
C VAL A 51 -3.54 7.03 15.99
N GLU A 52 -3.53 5.79 15.51
CA GLU A 52 -3.25 4.62 16.33
C GLU A 52 -2.43 3.60 15.54
N ARG A 53 -1.73 2.71 16.25
CA ARG A 53 -0.98 1.62 15.64
C ARG A 53 -1.95 0.59 15.08
N LEU A 54 -1.72 0.13 13.86
CA LEU A 54 -2.62 -0.82 13.19
C LEU A 54 -2.95 -2.04 14.05
N ALA A 55 -1.94 -2.66 14.67
CA ALA A 55 -2.13 -3.84 15.51
C ALA A 55 -2.99 -3.56 16.76
N THR A 56 -2.86 -2.38 17.36
CA THR A 56 -3.68 -2.00 18.52
C THR A 56 -5.12 -1.74 18.12
N TRP A 57 -5.33 -0.99 17.03
CA TRP A 57 -6.65 -0.74 16.46
C TRP A 57 -7.35 -2.06 16.10
N CYS A 58 -6.67 -2.97 15.40
CA CYS A 58 -7.19 -4.29 15.05
C CYS A 58 -7.68 -5.08 16.26
N ARG A 59 -6.90 -5.12 17.35
CA ARG A 59 -7.31 -5.79 18.60
C ARG A 59 -8.54 -5.15 19.23
N GLY A 60 -8.61 -3.82 19.26
CA GLY A 60 -9.74 -3.09 19.82
C GLY A 60 -11.02 -3.24 19.00
N ALA A 61 -10.89 -3.28 17.67
CA ALA A 61 -12.01 -3.39 16.73
C ALA A 61 -12.41 -4.85 16.44
N GLY A 62 -11.65 -5.84 16.89
CA GLY A 62 -11.88 -7.25 16.54
C GLY A 62 -11.63 -7.56 15.06
N VAL A 63 -10.72 -6.82 14.41
CA VAL A 63 -10.38 -6.98 12.99
C VAL A 63 -9.10 -7.80 12.86
N GLU A 64 -9.17 -8.93 12.18
CA GLU A 64 -8.04 -9.87 12.06
C GLU A 64 -7.16 -9.65 10.83
N GLU A 65 -7.69 -8.95 9.82
CA GLU A 65 -7.02 -8.71 8.54
C GLU A 65 -7.06 -7.23 8.19
N ALA A 66 -5.90 -6.57 8.21
CA ALA A 66 -5.80 -5.16 7.86
C ALA A 66 -4.41 -4.78 7.34
N LEU A 67 -4.37 -3.81 6.44
CA LEU A 67 -3.16 -3.23 5.87
C LEU A 67 -3.12 -1.73 6.18
N VAL A 68 -1.93 -1.16 6.34
CA VAL A 68 -1.76 0.31 6.39
C VAL A 68 -2.41 0.98 5.17
N GLY A 69 -3.01 2.15 5.37
CA GLY A 69 -3.68 2.91 4.32
C GLY A 69 -2.76 3.92 3.61
N GLY A 70 -3.31 5.11 3.38
CA GLY A 70 -2.66 6.20 2.66
C GLY A 70 -1.75 7.03 3.55
N PHE A 71 -1.12 8.02 2.93
CA PHE A 71 -0.19 8.93 3.57
C PHE A 71 -0.91 9.88 4.53
N PHE A 72 -0.15 10.56 5.40
CA PHE A 72 -0.71 11.54 6.32
C PHE A 72 0.30 12.63 6.67
N VAL A 73 -0.22 13.80 7.03
CA VAL A 73 0.60 14.88 7.55
C VAL A 73 0.89 14.64 9.02
N ARG A 74 2.17 14.57 9.41
CA ARG A 74 2.54 14.34 10.82
C ARG A 74 2.01 15.43 11.75
N GLN A 75 2.02 16.67 11.29
CA GLN A 75 1.44 17.80 12.01
C GLN A 75 -0.08 17.80 11.79
N GLY A 76 -0.84 17.57 12.85
CA GLY A 76 -2.30 17.46 12.81
C GLY A 76 -2.82 16.06 12.49
N ALA A 77 -1.94 15.13 12.10
CA ALA A 77 -2.23 13.70 11.94
C ALA A 77 -3.37 13.38 10.95
N LEU A 78 -3.69 14.32 10.06
CA LEU A 78 -4.74 14.16 9.05
C LEU A 78 -4.24 13.33 7.87
N PRO A 79 -5.11 12.51 7.24
CA PRO A 79 -4.81 11.88 5.97
C PRO A 79 -4.36 12.89 4.91
N LEU A 80 -3.40 12.50 4.08
CA LEU A 80 -2.88 13.27 2.96
C LEU A 80 -3.38 12.62 1.65
N GLY A 81 -4.22 13.34 0.92
CA GLY A 81 -5.02 12.83 -0.19
C GLY A 81 -6.50 12.71 0.18
N GLU A 82 -7.38 12.66 -0.83
CA GLU A 82 -8.82 12.51 -0.60
C GLU A 82 -9.14 11.19 0.10
N VAL A 83 -9.98 11.28 1.15
CA VAL A 83 -10.54 10.12 1.84
C VAL A 83 -12.06 10.23 1.87
N ARG A 84 -12.76 9.14 1.55
CA ARG A 84 -14.20 9.02 1.70
C ARG A 84 -14.56 7.70 2.37
N CYS A 85 -15.56 7.73 3.23
CA CYS A 85 -16.15 6.54 3.83
C CYS A 85 -17.66 6.54 3.52
N ALA A 86 -18.17 5.46 2.94
CA ALA A 86 -19.55 5.33 2.50
C ALA A 86 -20.05 6.52 1.64
N GLY A 87 -19.18 7.05 0.79
CA GLY A 87 -19.41 8.17 -0.12
C GLY A 87 -19.24 9.55 0.52
N ALA A 88 -19.19 9.64 1.85
CA ALA A 88 -18.99 10.89 2.56
C ALA A 88 -17.51 11.28 2.63
N PRO A 89 -17.14 12.52 2.29
CA PRO A 89 -15.76 12.98 2.41
C PRO A 89 -15.33 13.09 3.88
N ILE A 90 -14.09 12.72 4.15
CA ILE A 90 -13.46 12.82 5.47
C ILE A 90 -12.43 13.97 5.45
N PRO A 91 -12.30 14.76 6.54
CA PRO A 91 -11.26 15.77 6.66
C PRO A 91 -9.87 15.22 6.33
N SER A 92 -9.20 15.87 5.38
CA SER A 92 -7.91 15.47 4.85
C SER A 92 -7.17 16.68 4.28
N VAL A 93 -5.85 16.57 4.15
CA VAL A 93 -5.03 17.55 3.43
C VAL A 93 -4.94 17.10 1.97
N PRO A 94 -5.30 17.93 0.98
CA PRO A 94 -5.20 17.54 -0.41
C PRO A 94 -3.73 17.44 -0.85
N PHE A 95 -3.48 16.60 -1.84
CA PHE A 95 -2.21 16.65 -2.55
C PHE A 95 -2.05 17.98 -3.31
N ASP A 96 -0.82 18.41 -3.54
CA ASP A 96 -0.56 19.65 -4.26
C ASP A 96 -1.07 19.58 -5.70
N ALA A 97 -1.45 20.72 -6.29
CA ALA A 97 -1.72 20.81 -7.72
C ALA A 97 -0.42 20.68 -8.55
N PRO A 98 -0.45 20.01 -9.71
CA PRO A 98 -1.60 19.35 -10.37
C PRO A 98 -1.89 17.92 -9.87
N TRP A 99 -1.08 17.40 -8.94
CA TRP A 99 -1.04 15.99 -8.55
C TRP A 99 -2.30 15.46 -7.87
N HIS A 100 -3.08 16.30 -7.20
CA HIS A 100 -4.37 15.91 -6.60
C HIS A 100 -5.34 15.21 -7.55
N ARG A 101 -5.26 15.43 -8.86
CA ARG A 101 -6.10 14.72 -9.84
C ARG A 101 -5.43 13.48 -10.43
N LEU A 102 -4.10 13.46 -10.43
CA LEU A 102 -3.31 12.43 -11.11
C LEU A 102 -2.96 11.27 -10.19
N ARG A 103 -2.89 11.50 -8.88
CA ARG A 103 -2.61 10.46 -7.90
C ARG A 103 -3.71 9.42 -7.85
N SER A 104 -3.27 8.17 -7.76
CA SER A 104 -4.10 6.99 -7.74
C SER A 104 -4.90 6.85 -6.45
N CYS A 105 -6.03 6.16 -6.58
CA CYS A 105 -6.99 5.90 -5.53
C CYS A 105 -7.27 4.41 -5.44
N ILE A 106 -7.54 3.96 -4.22
CA ILE A 106 -8.37 2.79 -3.98
C ILE A 106 -9.81 3.27 -3.92
N HIS A 107 -10.67 2.74 -4.78
CA HIS A 107 -12.12 2.92 -4.70
C HIS A 107 -12.77 1.57 -4.39
N ALA A 108 -13.26 1.39 -3.16
CA ALA A 108 -14.02 0.22 -2.75
C ALA A 108 -15.51 0.54 -2.88
N GLY A 109 -16.05 0.26 -4.07
CA GLY A 109 -17.47 0.38 -4.37
C GLY A 109 -18.28 -0.83 -3.90
N ALA A 110 -19.61 -0.77 -4.09
CA ALA A 110 -20.52 -1.82 -3.64
C ALA A 110 -20.24 -3.20 -4.27
N SER A 111 -19.78 -3.23 -5.53
CA SER A 111 -19.60 -4.45 -6.31
C SER A 111 -18.14 -4.78 -6.64
N ALA A 112 -17.22 -3.83 -6.52
CA ALA A 112 -15.85 -3.99 -6.96
C ALA A 112 -14.88 -3.05 -6.22
N VAL A 113 -13.63 -3.47 -6.16
CA VAL A 113 -12.50 -2.62 -5.79
C VAL A 113 -11.80 -2.19 -7.08
N THR A 114 -11.67 -0.89 -7.30
CA THR A 114 -11.02 -0.30 -8.48
C THR A 114 -9.82 0.51 -8.06
N LEU A 115 -8.70 0.33 -8.76
CA LEU A 115 -7.48 1.12 -8.59
C LEU A 115 -7.28 1.97 -9.85
N ALA A 116 -7.38 3.29 -9.72
CA ALA A 116 -7.35 4.22 -10.85
C ALA A 116 -6.85 5.60 -10.41
N THR A 117 -6.49 6.48 -11.35
CA THR A 117 -6.19 7.87 -11.00
C THR A 117 -7.45 8.56 -10.48
N ARG A 118 -7.29 9.59 -9.64
CA ARG A 118 -8.44 10.33 -9.12
C ARG A 118 -9.29 10.94 -10.23
N ALA A 119 -8.68 11.38 -11.33
CA ALA A 119 -9.35 11.95 -12.49
C ALA A 119 -10.22 10.95 -13.26
N ASP A 120 -9.93 9.66 -13.17
CA ASP A 120 -10.65 8.59 -13.86
C ASP A 120 -11.84 8.04 -13.03
N LEU A 121 -11.96 8.48 -11.78
CA LEU A 121 -13.08 8.12 -10.90
C LEU A 121 -14.18 9.19 -10.92
N PRO A 122 -15.44 8.81 -10.62
CA PRO A 122 -16.52 9.78 -10.47
C PRO A 122 -16.16 10.93 -9.53
N ALA A 123 -16.72 12.12 -9.75
CA ALA A 123 -16.48 13.28 -8.88
C ALA A 123 -16.93 13.01 -7.44
N GLU A 124 -18.04 12.31 -7.27
CA GLU A 124 -18.60 11.90 -5.97
C GLU A 124 -18.84 10.39 -5.98
N PRO A 125 -17.79 9.58 -5.82
CA PRO A 125 -17.93 8.13 -5.82
C PRO A 125 -18.65 7.70 -4.54
N GLY A 126 -19.63 6.81 -4.67
CA GLY A 126 -20.19 6.07 -3.53
C GLY A 126 -19.20 5.04 -2.99
N GLY A 127 -19.45 4.51 -1.80
CA GLY A 127 -18.52 3.58 -1.14
C GLY A 127 -17.28 4.28 -0.59
N ASP A 128 -16.21 3.53 -0.35
CA ASP A 128 -15.00 4.08 0.27
C ASP A 128 -13.98 4.50 -0.79
N LEU A 129 -13.27 5.60 -0.55
CA LEU A 129 -12.17 6.07 -1.40
C LEU A 129 -10.97 6.46 -0.54
N LEU A 130 -9.79 6.05 -0.97
CA LEU A 130 -8.52 6.41 -0.36
C LEU A 130 -7.52 6.78 -1.45
N GLN A 131 -7.14 8.05 -1.52
CA GLN A 131 -6.06 8.47 -2.41
C GLN A 131 -4.70 8.11 -1.80
N ALA A 132 -3.84 7.48 -2.59
CA ALA A 132 -2.51 7.03 -2.18
C ALA A 132 -1.59 7.04 -3.42
N GLY A 133 -0.83 5.95 -3.63
CA GLY A 133 -0.05 5.75 -4.85
C GLY A 133 1.46 5.68 -4.64
N PRO A 134 2.21 5.56 -5.73
CA PRO A 134 1.72 5.50 -7.12
C PRO A 134 1.04 4.17 -7.47
N LEU A 135 0.30 4.16 -8.58
CA LEU A 135 -0.20 2.96 -9.23
C LEU A 135 1.00 2.20 -9.80
N LEU A 136 1.12 0.94 -9.38
CA LEU A 136 2.23 0.06 -9.68
C LEU A 136 1.97 -0.78 -10.92
N VAL A 137 0.76 -1.32 -11.02
CA VAL A 137 0.32 -2.24 -12.06
C VAL A 137 -1.06 -1.82 -12.56
N SER A 138 -1.28 -1.89 -13.86
CA SER A 138 -2.59 -1.73 -14.50
C SER A 138 -2.70 -2.69 -15.69
N GLU A 139 -3.85 -3.36 -15.82
CA GLU A 139 -4.08 -4.41 -16.82
C GLU A 139 -2.98 -5.49 -16.85
N GLY A 140 -2.40 -5.81 -15.70
CA GLY A 140 -1.31 -6.78 -15.54
C GLY A 140 0.07 -6.27 -15.95
N GLU A 141 0.19 -5.03 -16.41
CA GLU A 141 1.44 -4.40 -16.83
C GLU A 141 1.98 -3.44 -15.77
N THR A 142 3.30 -3.39 -15.62
CA THR A 142 3.95 -2.47 -14.68
C THR A 142 3.96 -1.05 -15.24
N LEU A 143 3.53 -0.08 -14.41
CA LEU A 143 3.51 1.34 -14.77
C LEU A 143 4.76 2.10 -14.30
N ILE A 144 5.53 1.52 -13.38
CA ILE A 144 6.76 2.13 -12.87
C ILE A 144 7.87 2.01 -13.93
N ARG A 145 8.31 3.17 -14.45
CA ARG A 145 9.41 3.28 -15.42
C ARG A 145 10.45 4.26 -14.92
N LEU A 146 11.72 3.94 -15.15
CA LEU A 146 12.83 4.77 -14.70
C LEU A 146 12.78 6.14 -15.39
N GLY A 147 12.77 7.21 -14.60
CA GLY A 147 12.72 8.59 -15.08
C GLY A 147 11.32 9.14 -15.38
N GLU A 148 10.26 8.34 -15.16
CA GLU A 148 8.87 8.79 -15.28
C GLU A 148 8.25 9.01 -13.89
N ASP A 149 7.49 10.11 -13.73
CA ASP A 149 6.76 10.43 -12.49
C ASP A 149 5.35 10.97 -12.81
N PRO A 150 4.47 10.15 -13.40
CA PRO A 150 3.16 10.62 -13.88
C PRO A 150 2.24 11.08 -12.75
N GLU A 151 2.44 10.59 -11.52
CA GLU A 151 1.65 10.96 -10.34
C GLU A 151 2.35 12.02 -9.46
N GLY A 152 3.53 12.49 -9.87
CA GLY A 152 4.25 13.57 -9.22
C GLY A 152 4.69 13.29 -7.79
N PHE A 153 5.13 12.07 -7.50
CA PHE A 153 5.65 11.71 -6.17
C PHE A 153 7.05 12.30 -5.93
N SER A 154 7.91 12.33 -6.94
CA SER A 154 9.22 13.00 -6.85
C SER A 154 9.06 14.51 -6.97
N ALA A 155 8.25 14.97 -7.93
CA ALA A 155 7.98 16.40 -8.11
C ALA A 155 7.28 17.04 -6.89
N GLY A 156 6.36 16.30 -6.27
CA GLY A 156 5.61 16.69 -5.07
C GLY A 156 6.23 16.24 -3.75
N ARG A 157 7.53 15.89 -3.72
CA ARG A 157 8.17 15.26 -2.55
C ARG A 157 8.09 16.05 -1.24
N ARG A 158 7.80 17.36 -1.29
CA ARG A 158 7.66 18.22 -0.10
C ARG A 158 6.51 17.82 0.83
N GLN A 159 5.53 17.06 0.33
CA GLN A 159 4.42 16.57 1.16
C GLN A 159 4.75 15.26 1.89
N PHE A 160 5.96 14.72 1.72
CA PHE A 160 6.40 13.45 2.28
C PHE A 160 7.71 13.62 3.04
N ASP A 161 8.02 12.67 3.94
CA ASP A 161 9.29 12.66 4.66
C ASP A 161 10.50 12.37 3.76
N SER A 162 10.27 11.71 2.61
CA SER A 162 11.31 11.34 1.66
C SER A 162 10.72 11.22 0.24
N ASP A 163 11.58 11.22 -0.78
CA ASP A 163 11.15 10.92 -2.13
C ASP A 163 10.75 9.45 -2.25
N ILE A 164 9.45 9.18 -2.32
CA ILE A 164 8.87 7.83 -2.37
C ILE A 164 9.39 7.02 -3.57
N THR A 165 9.79 7.70 -4.65
CA THR A 165 10.25 7.06 -5.90
C THR A 165 11.70 6.59 -5.84
N ALA A 166 12.50 7.15 -4.94
CA ALA A 166 13.91 6.86 -4.83
C ALA A 166 14.16 5.65 -3.93
N GLY A 167 15.11 4.79 -4.30
CA GLY A 167 15.69 3.77 -3.43
C GLY A 167 14.75 2.67 -2.93
N ARG A 168 15.32 1.81 -2.08
CA ARG A 168 14.60 0.72 -1.41
C ARG A 168 14.16 1.13 -0.02
N TYR A 169 12.93 0.79 0.31
CA TYR A 169 12.31 1.06 1.59
C TYR A 169 11.44 -0.13 2.01
N PRO A 170 11.05 -0.22 3.30
CA PRO A 170 9.85 -0.96 3.66
C PRO A 170 8.68 -0.39 2.86
N ARG A 171 7.90 -1.25 2.21
CA ARG A 171 6.77 -0.86 1.35
C ARG A 171 5.50 -1.56 1.80
N ALA A 172 4.38 -0.95 1.50
CA ALA A 172 3.06 -1.55 1.58
C ALA A 172 2.35 -1.39 0.24
N ALA A 173 1.59 -2.40 -0.19
CA ALA A 173 0.82 -2.34 -1.42
C ALA A 173 -0.46 -3.16 -1.32
N LEU A 174 -1.48 -2.68 -2.03
CA LEU A 174 -2.70 -3.43 -2.33
C LEU A 174 -2.66 -3.85 -3.80
N GLY A 175 -2.89 -5.13 -4.06
CA GLY A 175 -3.12 -5.68 -5.40
C GLY A 175 -4.56 -6.19 -5.53
N VAL A 176 -5.14 -6.05 -6.71
CA VAL A 176 -6.48 -6.53 -7.03
C VAL A 176 -6.44 -7.32 -8.34
N GLY A 177 -7.04 -8.49 -8.32
CA GLY A 177 -7.23 -9.39 -9.46
C GLY A 177 -8.71 -9.62 -9.71
N SER A 178 -9.05 -10.63 -10.52
CA SER A 178 -10.45 -10.95 -10.82
C SER A 178 -11.23 -11.52 -9.63
N ARG A 179 -10.55 -12.23 -8.73
CA ARG A 179 -11.17 -12.90 -7.57
C ARG A 179 -10.45 -12.63 -6.26
N SER A 180 -9.24 -12.10 -6.31
CA SER A 180 -8.37 -11.98 -5.14
C SER A 180 -7.89 -10.57 -4.95
N ALA A 181 -7.75 -10.16 -3.68
CA ALA A 181 -6.95 -9.03 -3.28
C ALA A 181 -5.70 -9.52 -2.54
N TRP A 182 -4.58 -8.85 -2.76
CA TRP A 182 -3.31 -9.11 -2.09
C TRP A 182 -2.93 -7.91 -1.25
N ALA A 183 -2.82 -8.10 0.06
CA ALA A 183 -2.20 -7.14 0.95
C ALA A 183 -0.74 -7.54 1.14
N VAL A 184 0.17 -6.64 0.79
CA VAL A 184 1.61 -6.93 0.77
C VAL A 184 2.36 -5.89 1.57
N VAL A 185 3.29 -6.36 2.39
CA VAL A 185 4.34 -5.51 2.97
C VAL A 185 5.71 -6.16 2.77
N CYS A 186 6.73 -5.35 2.54
CA CYS A 186 8.12 -5.80 2.65
C CYS A 186 8.78 -5.11 3.84
N ASP A 187 9.63 -5.86 4.56
CA ASP A 187 10.53 -5.27 5.53
C ASP A 187 11.60 -4.43 4.82
N GLY A 188 12.41 -3.69 5.59
CA GLY A 188 13.46 -2.84 5.03
C GLY A 188 14.24 -2.11 6.11
N ARG A 189 15.25 -1.32 5.72
CA ARG A 189 16.10 -0.53 6.64
C ARG A 189 16.89 -1.37 7.64
N ALA A 190 17.25 -2.61 7.30
CA ALA A 190 18.23 -3.39 8.06
C ALA A 190 19.27 -3.99 7.11
N ASP A 191 20.46 -4.32 7.61
CA ASP A 191 21.52 -4.92 6.79
C ASP A 191 21.07 -6.22 6.11
N SER A 192 20.19 -6.97 6.78
CA SER A 192 19.56 -8.17 6.25
C SER A 192 18.20 -7.92 5.59
N GLU A 193 17.72 -6.69 5.50
CA GLU A 193 16.41 -6.31 4.95
C GLU A 193 16.57 -5.06 4.08
N ALA A 194 16.85 -5.27 2.80
CA ALA A 194 17.07 -4.17 1.86
C ALA A 194 15.79 -3.35 1.58
N GLY A 195 14.61 -3.97 1.69
CA GLY A 195 13.36 -3.43 1.19
C GLY A 195 13.26 -3.46 -0.33
N LEU A 196 12.28 -2.76 -0.87
CA LEU A 196 11.98 -2.76 -2.30
C LEU A 196 11.92 -1.34 -2.86
N THR A 197 12.43 -1.19 -4.08
CA THR A 197 12.09 -0.08 -4.96
C THR A 197 10.63 -0.21 -5.42
N LEU A 198 10.05 0.87 -5.94
CA LEU A 198 8.71 0.78 -6.53
C LEU A 198 8.64 -0.17 -7.73
N GLY A 199 9.73 -0.26 -8.51
CA GLY A 199 9.80 -1.18 -9.66
C GLY A 199 9.84 -2.65 -9.23
N GLU A 200 10.61 -2.98 -8.20
CA GLU A 200 10.65 -4.34 -7.63
C GLU A 200 9.31 -4.70 -6.98
N LEU A 201 8.69 -3.77 -6.26
CA LEU A 201 7.35 -3.95 -5.69
C LEU A 201 6.31 -4.18 -6.80
N ALA A 202 6.32 -3.41 -7.87
CA ALA A 202 5.42 -3.61 -9.00
C ALA A 202 5.61 -4.97 -9.68
N ALA A 203 6.87 -5.41 -9.86
CA ALA A 203 7.18 -6.74 -10.39
C ALA A 203 6.68 -7.86 -9.46
N LEU A 204 6.82 -7.69 -8.14
CA LEU A 204 6.24 -8.57 -7.13
C LEU A 204 4.71 -8.65 -7.25
N MET A 205 4.01 -7.52 -7.24
CA MET A 205 2.55 -7.48 -7.35
C MET A 205 2.05 -8.16 -8.63
N ARG A 206 2.73 -7.93 -9.76
CA ARG A 206 2.41 -8.62 -11.02
C ARG A 206 2.59 -10.13 -10.91
N ALA A 207 3.68 -10.61 -10.31
CA ALA A 207 3.95 -12.03 -10.16
C ALA A 207 2.96 -12.75 -9.22
N LEU A 208 2.41 -12.03 -8.23
CA LEU A 208 1.32 -12.50 -7.38
C LEU A 208 0.01 -12.71 -8.15
N GLY A 209 -0.11 -12.11 -9.34
CA GLY A 209 -1.30 -12.18 -10.18
C GLY A 209 -2.20 -10.95 -10.09
N ALA A 210 -1.71 -9.86 -9.48
CA ALA A 210 -2.45 -8.59 -9.46
C ALA A 210 -2.61 -8.05 -10.89
N ARG A 211 -3.86 -7.73 -11.26
CA ARG A 211 -4.15 -7.03 -12.53
C ARG A 211 -4.02 -5.53 -12.35
N ALA A 212 -4.34 -5.03 -11.18
CA ALA A 212 -4.02 -3.68 -10.76
C ALA A 212 -3.33 -3.72 -9.39
N ALA A 213 -2.40 -2.81 -9.13
CA ALA A 213 -1.78 -2.69 -7.82
C ALA A 213 -1.37 -1.25 -7.53
N ILE A 214 -1.43 -0.84 -6.27
CA ILE A 214 -1.15 0.52 -5.81
C ILE A 214 -0.21 0.47 -4.59
N ASN A 215 0.74 1.41 -4.52
CA ASN A 215 1.58 1.62 -3.34
C ASN A 215 0.83 2.41 -2.26
N LEU A 216 1.16 2.13 -1.01
CA LEU A 216 0.56 2.71 0.20
C LEU A 216 1.63 3.36 1.09
N ASP A 217 1.23 3.87 2.25
CA ASP A 217 2.20 4.44 3.19
C ASP A 217 3.17 3.37 3.68
N GLY A 218 4.46 3.68 3.59
CA GLY A 218 5.56 2.75 3.74
C GLY A 218 6.49 3.13 4.88
N GLY A 219 7.76 2.73 4.76
CA GLY A 219 8.77 3.06 5.76
C GLY A 219 8.39 2.56 7.15
N GLY A 220 8.40 3.46 8.14
CA GLY A 220 8.05 3.10 9.52
C GLY A 220 6.56 2.81 9.72
N SER A 221 5.71 3.23 8.78
CA SER A 221 4.26 2.99 8.79
C SER A 221 3.88 1.65 8.17
N ALA A 222 4.79 1.00 7.42
CA ALA A 222 4.49 -0.27 6.75
C ALA A 222 4.08 -1.33 7.79
N SER A 223 2.79 -1.70 7.78
CA SER A 223 2.24 -2.68 8.72
C SER A 223 1.14 -3.50 8.08
N LEU A 224 1.19 -4.81 8.29
CA LEU A 224 0.16 -5.78 7.90
C LEU A 224 -0.24 -6.61 9.12
N VAL A 225 -1.53 -6.61 9.43
CA VAL A 225 -2.14 -7.52 10.40
C VAL A 225 -2.83 -8.63 9.62
N SER A 226 -2.48 -9.88 9.93
CA SER A 226 -3.12 -11.07 9.38
C SER A 226 -3.24 -12.16 10.45
N GLY A 227 -4.38 -12.83 10.52
CA GLY A 227 -4.74 -13.72 11.62
C GLY A 227 -4.67 -13.03 12.98
N GLY A 228 -5.04 -11.74 13.05
CA GLY A 228 -5.01 -10.94 14.28
C GLY A 228 -3.62 -10.59 14.80
N ARG A 229 -2.58 -10.76 13.97
CA ARG A 229 -1.18 -10.51 14.36
C ARG A 229 -0.48 -9.60 13.37
N LEU A 230 0.34 -8.67 13.87
CA LEU A 230 1.30 -7.95 13.03
C LEU A 230 2.34 -8.95 12.48
N VAL A 231 2.40 -9.11 11.16
CA VAL A 231 3.23 -10.16 10.53
C VAL A 231 4.62 -9.70 10.12
N ASN A 232 4.80 -8.40 9.88
CA ASN A 232 6.09 -7.80 9.50
C ASN A 232 6.78 -7.13 10.70
N ARG A 233 8.00 -6.63 10.49
CA ARG A 233 8.79 -5.96 11.53
C ARG A 233 9.06 -4.50 11.15
N PRO A 234 8.16 -3.56 11.52
CA PRO A 234 8.32 -2.15 11.18
C PRO A 234 9.60 -1.54 11.75
N ARG A 235 10.29 -0.73 10.94
CA ARG A 235 11.53 -0.05 11.31
C ARG A 235 11.56 1.40 10.86
N GLU A 236 12.08 2.26 11.72
CA GLU A 236 12.50 3.60 11.33
C GLU A 236 13.86 3.57 10.65
N GLU A 237 14.36 4.75 10.28
CA GLU A 237 15.71 4.90 9.76
C GLU A 237 16.75 4.35 10.74
N HIS A 238 17.91 3.96 10.23
CA HIS A 238 18.98 3.33 11.01
C HIS A 238 18.59 1.99 11.67
N GLY A 239 17.50 1.37 11.22
CA GLY A 239 17.11 0.00 11.61
C GLY A 239 16.45 -0.13 12.99
N VAL A 240 16.11 0.99 13.61
CA VAL A 240 15.40 1.02 14.91
C VAL A 240 14.04 0.36 14.77
N VAL A 241 13.81 -0.68 15.58
CA VAL A 241 12.56 -1.45 15.55
C VAL A 241 11.45 -0.67 16.24
N LEU A 242 10.33 -0.51 15.55
CA LEU A 242 9.10 0.00 16.14
C LEU A 242 8.27 -1.17 16.64
N LEU A 243 8.29 -1.38 17.97
CA LEU A 243 7.40 -2.35 18.60
C LEU A 243 5.96 -2.02 18.19
N GLU A 244 5.25 -2.96 17.58
CA GLU A 244 3.88 -2.82 17.07
C GLU A 244 3.65 -1.74 15.98
N GLY A 245 4.71 -1.19 15.40
CA GLY A 245 4.62 -0.19 14.32
C GLY A 245 4.35 1.24 14.79
N ARG A 246 4.20 2.14 13.81
CA ARG A 246 3.92 3.56 14.01
C ARG A 246 2.40 3.81 14.06
N PRO A 247 1.92 4.83 14.79
CA PRO A 247 0.57 5.34 14.61
C PRO A 247 0.32 5.81 13.16
N ILE A 248 -0.81 5.43 12.60
CA ILE A 248 -1.25 5.76 11.23
C ILE A 248 -2.64 6.38 11.27
N SER A 249 -3.01 7.14 10.24
CA SER A 249 -4.32 7.80 10.15
C SER A 249 -5.36 7.05 9.34
N THR A 250 -4.93 6.12 8.48
CA THR A 250 -5.85 5.32 7.68
C THR A 250 -5.37 3.88 7.57
N ALA A 251 -6.32 2.96 7.43
CA ALA A 251 -6.08 1.55 7.20
C ALA A 251 -7.07 1.00 6.17
N LEU A 252 -6.71 -0.14 5.60
CA LEU A 252 -7.59 -0.97 4.79
C LEU A 252 -7.96 -2.19 5.61
N ALA A 253 -9.24 -2.37 5.92
CA ALA A 253 -9.75 -3.53 6.63
C ALA A 253 -10.38 -4.53 5.66
N PHE A 254 -10.07 -5.81 5.82
CA PHE A 254 -10.62 -6.90 5.01
C PHE A 254 -11.62 -7.67 5.87
N LEU A 255 -12.91 -7.37 5.69
CA LEU A 255 -13.98 -7.90 6.53
C LEU A 255 -14.73 -9.03 5.80
N PRO A 256 -15.25 -10.04 6.51
CA PRO A 256 -16.18 -10.99 5.90
C PRO A 256 -17.39 -10.27 5.33
N ARG A 257 -17.81 -10.61 4.10
CA ARG A 257 -19.12 -10.19 3.58
C ARG A 257 -20.22 -10.85 4.41
N GLY A 258 -21.15 -10.03 4.89
CA GLY A 258 -22.39 -10.49 5.54
C GLY A 258 -23.39 -11.10 4.58
#